data_AF-J6EYG8-F1
#
_entry.id   AF-J6EYG8-F1
#
_cell.length_a   1.000
_cell.length_b   1.000
_cell.length_c   1.000
_cell.angle_alpha   90.00
_cell.angle_beta   90.00
_cell.angle_gamma   90.00
#
_symmetry.space_group_name_H-M   'P 1'
#
loop_
_entity.id
_entity.type
_entity.pdbx_description
1 polymer ?
#
loop_
_entity_poly.entity_id
_entity_poly.type
_entity_poly.pdbx_seq_one_letter_code
_entity_poly.pdbx_strand_id
1 'polypeptide(L)'
;MPPRSEGLVRLFDRDGYYSAHGPDALLIADQVFKTHNVLKYLGSSRAKDGGLPSVSVSMTLAKAFLRDCLTARQMRVEIWEPETGSTGKRNHTRWKIGKTASPGNLSQVEDLLFAHEDLLANAVSMAIKIQLKEGQRIVGAAFVDVQEKTIGVSQYEDDDNFSNTESLLIQLGIKECIVQEDEKRKNNDLTKLRTLAERCGVIVTEQKSKSFEAGSVEQDMARLLDETHPATLRELYGMCIN
;
A
#
# COMPACT_ATOMS: atom_id res chain seq x y z
N MET A 1 -7.10 17.03 9.73
CA MET A 1 -6.46 15.84 9.15
C MET A 1 -6.76 15.83 7.66
N PRO A 2 -5.83 15.38 6.81
CA PRO A 2 -6.10 15.21 5.38
C PRO A 2 -7.30 14.28 5.13
N PRO A 3 -8.06 14.47 4.04
CA PRO A 3 -9.15 13.58 3.67
C PRO A 3 -8.66 12.13 3.57
N ARG A 4 -9.54 11.19 3.88
CA ARG A 4 -9.27 9.75 3.84
C ARG A 4 -9.54 9.23 2.43
N SER A 5 -8.61 8.43 1.88
CA SER A 5 -8.87 7.61 0.69
C SER A 5 -9.59 6.31 1.08
N GLU A 6 -10.38 5.75 0.17
CA GLU A 6 -10.89 4.39 0.33
C GLU A 6 -9.72 3.40 0.51
N GLY A 7 -9.94 2.33 1.27
CA GLY A 7 -8.90 1.34 1.56
C GLY A 7 -7.79 1.79 2.52
N LEU A 8 -7.80 3.01 3.07
CA LEU A 8 -6.87 3.46 4.11
C LEU A 8 -7.48 3.32 5.50
N VAL A 9 -6.71 2.81 6.47
CA VAL A 9 -7.07 2.72 7.90
C VAL A 9 -6.09 3.52 8.75
N ARG A 10 -6.59 4.34 9.67
CA ARG A 10 -5.77 5.12 10.60
C ARG A 10 -5.88 4.60 12.02
N LEU A 11 -4.74 4.26 12.61
CA LEU A 11 -4.59 3.98 14.03
C LEU A 11 -3.80 5.10 14.70
N PHE A 12 -4.14 5.41 15.95
CA PHE A 12 -3.47 6.41 16.76
C PHE A 12 -2.82 5.72 17.96
N ASP A 13 -1.50 5.81 18.06
CA ASP A 13 -0.74 5.24 19.16
C ASP A 13 -0.98 6.04 20.45
N ARG A 14 -1.42 5.34 21.50
CA ARG A 14 -1.76 5.92 22.80
C ARG A 14 -0.81 5.47 23.91
N ASP A 15 0.36 4.96 23.55
CA ASP A 15 1.35 4.39 24.48
C ASP A 15 0.78 3.20 25.25
N GLY A 16 0.90 2.01 24.66
CA GLY A 16 0.42 0.73 25.21
C GLY A 16 -0.90 0.22 24.61
N TYR A 17 -1.60 1.03 23.82
CA TYR A 17 -2.78 0.62 23.04
C TYR A 17 -2.99 1.53 21.82
N TYR A 18 -3.87 1.15 20.91
CA TYR A 18 -4.25 1.98 19.77
C TYR A 18 -5.68 2.48 19.90
N SER A 19 -5.96 3.64 19.34
CA SER A 19 -7.32 4.13 19.11
C SER A 19 -7.58 4.34 17.63
N ALA A 20 -8.83 4.12 17.20
CA ALA A 20 -9.31 4.50 15.87
C ALA A 20 -10.58 5.35 16.01
N HIS A 21 -10.86 6.16 15.00
CA HIS A 21 -11.93 7.16 15.03
C HIS A 21 -12.71 7.20 13.71
N GLY A 22 -13.95 7.64 13.76
CA GLY A 22 -14.79 7.78 12.57
C GLY A 22 -15.04 6.41 11.90
N PRO A 23 -14.97 6.30 10.56
CA PRO A 23 -15.24 5.04 9.89
C PRO A 23 -14.20 3.94 10.19
N ASP A 24 -12.98 4.29 10.61
CA ASP A 24 -12.00 3.28 11.07
C ASP A 24 -12.42 2.63 12.40
N ALA A 25 -13.06 3.40 13.28
CA ALA A 25 -13.62 2.84 14.50
C ALA A 25 -14.75 1.85 14.21
N LEU A 26 -15.61 2.18 13.25
CA LEU A 26 -16.70 1.30 12.80
C LEU A 26 -16.14 0.01 12.18
N LEU A 27 -15.15 0.16 11.29
CA LEU A 27 -14.46 -0.97 10.67
C LEU A 27 -13.88 -1.94 11.70
N ILE A 28 -13.18 -1.41 12.71
CA ILE A 28 -12.60 -2.22 13.78
C ILE A 28 -13.67 -2.86 14.66
N ALA A 29 -14.74 -2.13 14.98
CA ALA A 29 -15.85 -2.68 15.77
C ALA A 29 -16.49 -3.90 15.07
N ASP A 30 -16.68 -3.82 13.74
CA ASP A 30 -17.21 -4.91 12.91
C ASP A 30 -16.22 -6.05 12.69
N GLN A 31 -14.94 -5.74 12.48
CA GLN A 31 -13.95 -6.73 12.04
C GLN A 31 -13.24 -7.40 13.21
N VAL A 32 -12.93 -6.65 14.27
CA VAL A 32 -12.17 -7.15 15.42
C VAL A 32 -13.10 -7.58 16.54
N PHE A 33 -14.02 -6.71 16.96
CA PHE A 33 -14.86 -6.96 18.13
C PHE A 33 -16.19 -7.65 17.82
N LYS A 34 -16.61 -7.69 16.55
CA LYS A 34 -17.89 -8.25 16.09
C LYS A 34 -19.11 -7.61 16.76
N THR A 35 -18.98 -6.38 17.27
CA THR A 35 -20.05 -5.65 17.93
C THR A 35 -19.77 -4.15 17.96
N HIS A 36 -20.81 -3.34 17.76
CA HIS A 36 -20.74 -1.88 17.91
C HIS A 36 -20.79 -1.39 19.36
N ASN A 37 -21.02 -2.29 20.33
CA ASN A 37 -21.08 -1.92 21.75
C ASN A 37 -19.74 -1.42 22.32
N VAL A 38 -18.62 -1.69 21.63
CA VAL A 38 -17.30 -1.20 22.01
C VAL A 38 -17.07 0.28 21.63
N LEU A 39 -17.95 0.86 20.81
CA LEU A 39 -17.82 2.22 20.34
C LEU A 39 -18.18 3.22 21.44
N LYS A 40 -17.27 4.17 21.66
CA LYS A 40 -17.50 5.39 22.43
C LYS A 40 -17.67 6.56 21.47
N TYR A 41 -18.35 7.61 21.92
CA TYR A 41 -18.56 8.82 21.12
C TYR A 41 -17.85 10.00 21.77
N LEU A 42 -16.96 10.64 21.00
CA LEU A 42 -16.24 11.84 21.43
C LEU A 42 -17.01 13.09 20.99
N GLY A 43 -17.00 14.12 21.83
CA GLY A 43 -17.66 15.41 21.57
C GLY A 43 -19.17 15.44 21.79
N SER A 44 -19.84 14.28 21.74
CA SER A 44 -21.28 14.13 22.02
C SER A 44 -21.58 12.68 22.43
N SER A 45 -22.75 12.45 23.04
CA SER A 45 -23.11 11.14 23.61
C SER A 45 -23.50 10.08 22.57
N ARG A 46 -23.89 10.48 21.35
CA ARG A 46 -24.35 9.55 20.29
C ARG A 46 -23.93 10.04 18.90
N ALA A 47 -23.83 9.12 17.94
CA ALA A 47 -23.54 9.40 16.54
C ALA A 47 -24.48 10.46 15.93
N LYS A 48 -25.80 10.28 16.16
CA LYS A 48 -26.86 11.15 15.64
C LYS A 48 -26.78 12.61 16.14
N ASP A 49 -26.09 12.81 17.26
CA ASP A 49 -25.94 14.11 17.92
C ASP A 49 -24.55 14.71 17.63
N GLY A 50 -23.89 14.26 16.54
CA GLY A 50 -22.56 14.73 16.12
C GLY A 50 -21.38 14.07 16.83
N GLY A 51 -21.61 12.98 17.58
CA GLY A 51 -20.56 12.26 18.30
C GLY A 51 -19.63 11.50 17.35
N LEU A 52 -18.32 11.66 17.51
CA LEU A 52 -17.31 10.95 16.71
C LEU A 52 -17.12 9.51 17.26
N PRO A 53 -17.51 8.45 16.52
CA PRO A 53 -17.30 7.08 16.97
C PRO A 53 -15.81 6.81 17.15
N SER A 54 -15.46 6.14 18.24
CA SER A 54 -14.10 5.92 18.69
C SER A 54 -13.99 4.58 19.40
N VAL A 55 -12.92 3.83 19.11
CA VAL A 55 -12.65 2.54 19.75
C VAL A 55 -11.22 2.51 20.25
N SER A 56 -10.99 1.81 21.36
CA SER A 56 -9.67 1.50 21.88
C SER A 56 -9.40 0.01 21.68
N VAL A 57 -8.23 -0.31 21.17
CA VAL A 57 -7.82 -1.65 20.76
C VAL A 57 -6.52 -1.98 21.46
N SER A 58 -6.44 -3.15 22.09
CA SER A 58 -5.19 -3.60 22.70
C SER A 58 -4.11 -3.79 21.64
N MET A 59 -2.84 -3.72 22.06
CA MET A 59 -1.69 -3.95 21.19
C MET A 59 -1.82 -5.27 20.39
N THR A 60 -2.24 -6.34 21.05
CA THR A 60 -2.43 -7.66 20.43
C THR A 60 -3.51 -7.65 19.34
N LEU A 61 -4.68 -7.10 19.63
CA LEU A 61 -5.78 -7.04 18.68
C LEU A 61 -5.46 -6.09 17.50
N ALA A 62 -4.77 -4.99 17.77
CA ALA A 62 -4.34 -4.06 16.73
C ALA A 62 -3.32 -4.70 15.78
N LYS A 63 -2.34 -5.46 16.29
CA LYS A 63 -1.38 -6.20 15.46
C LYS A 63 -2.08 -7.24 14.57
N ALA A 64 -3.03 -8.00 15.14
CA ALA A 64 -3.82 -8.96 14.36
C ALA A 64 -4.66 -8.27 13.27
N PHE A 65 -5.26 -7.13 13.61
CA PHE A 65 -6.04 -6.32 12.67
C PHE A 65 -5.18 -5.72 11.55
N LEU A 66 -4.01 -5.15 11.88
CA LEU A 66 -3.06 -4.62 10.89
C LEU A 66 -2.60 -5.71 9.92
N ARG A 67 -2.35 -6.91 10.43
CA ARG A 67 -2.03 -8.07 9.61
C ARG A 67 -3.16 -8.38 8.61
N ASP A 68 -4.39 -8.52 9.09
CA ASP A 68 -5.56 -8.78 8.25
C ASP A 68 -5.77 -7.70 7.18
N CYS A 69 -5.60 -6.43 7.55
CA CYS A 69 -5.65 -5.30 6.63
C CYS A 69 -4.63 -5.42 5.49
N LEU A 70 -3.37 -5.71 5.82
CA LEU A 70 -2.25 -5.68 4.87
C LEU A 70 -2.18 -6.94 4.00
N THR A 71 -2.67 -8.08 4.47
CA THR A 71 -2.56 -9.36 3.74
C THR A 71 -3.87 -9.78 3.08
N ALA A 72 -4.97 -9.84 3.83
CA ALA A 72 -6.22 -10.41 3.35
C ALA A 72 -7.12 -9.37 2.67
N ARG A 73 -7.13 -8.13 3.20
CA ARG A 73 -8.06 -7.09 2.74
C ARG A 73 -7.49 -6.11 1.74
N GLN A 74 -6.19 -6.20 1.47
CA GLN A 74 -5.49 -5.29 0.57
C GLN A 74 -5.79 -3.82 0.93
N MET A 75 -5.52 -3.45 2.19
CA MET A 75 -5.71 -2.11 2.73
C MET A 75 -4.38 -1.44 3.06
N ARG A 76 -4.34 -0.12 3.01
CA ARG A 76 -3.23 0.70 3.51
C ARG A 76 -3.46 1.08 4.96
N VAL A 77 -2.37 1.29 5.69
CA VAL A 77 -2.42 1.68 7.09
C VAL A 77 -1.51 2.88 7.36
N GLU A 78 -1.99 3.78 8.20
CA GLU A 78 -1.22 4.86 8.80
C GLU A 78 -1.30 4.71 10.32
N ILE A 79 -0.16 4.64 10.98
CA ILE A 79 -0.04 4.70 12.43
C ILE A 79 0.42 6.10 12.79
N TRP A 80 -0.46 6.84 13.43
CA TRP A 80 -0.25 8.20 13.90
C TRP A 80 0.29 8.17 15.33
N GLU A 81 1.35 8.92 15.58
CA GLU A 81 1.98 9.04 16.89
C GLU A 81 1.84 10.47 17.43
N PRO A 82 1.81 10.64 18.77
CA PRO A 82 1.77 11.96 19.36
C PRO A 82 3.08 12.71 19.09
N GLU A 83 2.99 13.98 18.71
CA GLU A 83 4.17 14.81 18.53
C GLU A 83 4.80 15.13 19.90
N THR A 84 6.11 14.91 20.03
CA THR A 84 6.87 15.15 21.26
C THR A 84 6.80 16.64 21.65
N GLY A 85 6.59 16.91 22.94
CA GLY A 85 6.41 18.28 23.46
C GLY A 85 4.96 18.76 23.56
N SER A 86 3.98 17.91 23.24
CA SER A 86 2.55 18.16 23.51
C SER A 86 2.21 18.02 25.02
N THR A 87 2.92 18.72 25.90
CA THR A 87 2.64 18.79 27.36
C THR A 87 1.50 19.76 27.68
N GLY A 88 0.41 19.69 26.91
CA GLY A 88 -0.84 20.38 27.17
C GLY A 88 -1.94 19.37 27.51
N LYS A 89 -2.97 19.80 28.25
CA LYS A 89 -4.18 19.02 28.61
C LYS A 89 -4.56 18.03 27.49
N ARG A 90 -5.00 16.80 27.86
CA ARG A 90 -5.39 15.64 27.03
C ARG A 90 -6.14 15.92 25.69
N ASN A 91 -6.63 17.13 25.46
CA ASN A 91 -7.36 17.60 24.27
C ASN A 91 -6.51 18.34 23.23
N HIS A 92 -5.21 18.60 23.45
CA HIS A 92 -4.36 19.34 22.50
C HIS A 92 -3.16 18.55 21.96
N THR A 93 -3.21 17.22 22.01
CA THR A 93 -2.18 16.38 21.39
C THR A 93 -2.19 16.59 19.88
N ARG A 94 -1.06 17.07 19.34
CA ARG A 94 -0.83 17.09 17.90
C ARG A 94 -0.35 15.71 17.47
N TRP A 95 -0.82 15.27 16.31
CA TRP A 95 -0.56 13.95 15.75
C TRP A 95 0.25 14.10 14.47
N LYS A 96 1.24 13.23 14.29
CA LYS A 96 1.98 13.07 13.04
C LYS A 96 1.92 11.62 12.60
N ILE A 97 2.10 11.37 11.31
CA ILE A 97 2.26 10.01 10.80
C ILE A 97 3.62 9.50 11.30
N GLY A 98 3.59 8.44 12.11
CA GLY A 98 4.79 7.77 12.61
C GLY A 98 5.21 6.63 11.70
N LYS A 99 4.25 5.81 11.27
CA LYS A 99 4.49 4.66 10.37
C LYS A 99 3.42 4.58 9.28
N THR A 100 3.80 4.13 8.09
CA THR A 100 2.91 3.80 6.98
C THR A 100 3.20 2.41 6.45
N ALA A 101 2.16 1.69 6.05
CA ALA A 101 2.34 0.44 5.34
C ALA A 101 1.22 0.20 4.31
N SER A 102 1.54 -0.63 3.33
CA SER A 102 0.67 -1.12 2.27
C SER A 102 0.97 -2.60 2.04
N PRO A 103 0.11 -3.35 1.34
CA PRO A 103 0.36 -4.76 1.04
C PRO A 103 1.68 -5.01 0.29
N GLY A 104 2.14 -4.03 -0.50
CA GLY A 104 3.43 -4.08 -1.19
C GLY A 104 4.62 -3.52 -0.38
N ASN A 105 4.36 -2.83 0.73
CA ASN A 105 5.41 -2.23 1.57
C ASN A 105 5.09 -2.39 3.07
N LEU A 106 5.70 -3.42 3.67
CA LEU A 106 5.55 -3.75 5.10
C LEU A 106 6.71 -3.23 5.96
N SER A 107 7.72 -2.60 5.35
CA SER A 107 9.02 -2.28 5.96
C SER A 107 8.96 -1.51 7.29
N GLN A 108 7.98 -0.61 7.46
CA GLN A 108 7.89 0.22 8.67
C GLN A 108 7.12 -0.46 9.82
N VAL A 109 6.42 -1.55 9.53
CA VAL A 109 5.57 -2.28 10.49
C VAL A 109 6.02 -3.71 10.69
N GLU A 110 7.18 -4.09 10.17
CA GLU A 110 7.75 -5.43 10.29
C GLU A 110 7.85 -5.87 11.75
N ASP A 111 8.35 -4.98 12.61
CA ASP A 111 8.46 -5.17 14.06
C ASP A 111 7.09 -5.43 14.74
N LEU A 112 6.02 -4.85 14.19
CA LEU A 112 4.66 -5.05 14.69
C LEU A 112 4.03 -6.35 14.17
N LEU A 113 4.38 -6.78 12.97
CA LEU A 113 3.76 -7.91 12.28
C LEU A 113 4.47 -9.26 12.54
N PHE A 114 5.80 -9.27 12.62
CA PHE A 114 6.65 -10.47 12.62
C PHE A 114 7.09 -10.95 14.02
N ALA A 115 6.35 -10.63 15.06
CA ALA A 115 6.61 -11.18 16.39
C ALA A 115 6.41 -12.72 16.48
N HIS A 116 5.79 -13.35 15.47
CA HIS A 116 5.69 -14.80 15.26
C HIS A 116 5.95 -15.13 13.78
N GLU A 117 6.71 -16.20 13.54
CA GLU A 117 7.42 -16.56 12.29
C GLU A 117 6.57 -16.89 11.05
N ASP A 118 5.24 -16.80 11.09
CA ASP A 118 4.38 -17.34 10.03
C ASP A 118 3.77 -16.29 9.09
N LEU A 119 4.60 -15.52 8.39
CA LEU A 119 4.13 -14.69 7.27
C LEU A 119 5.07 -14.73 6.07
N LEU A 120 4.84 -15.73 5.22
CA LEU A 120 5.30 -15.77 3.82
C LEU A 120 4.30 -15.04 2.91
N ALA A 121 3.91 -13.81 3.25
CA ALA A 121 3.18 -12.99 2.29
C ALA A 121 4.20 -12.33 1.37
N ASN A 122 4.37 -12.85 0.15
CA ASN A 122 5.27 -12.28 -0.85
C ASN A 122 4.75 -10.88 -1.20
N ALA A 123 5.40 -9.86 -0.63
CA ALA A 123 5.13 -8.47 -0.90
C ALA A 123 5.87 -8.08 -2.19
N VAL A 124 5.26 -8.40 -3.34
CA VAL A 124 5.79 -8.02 -4.64
C VAL A 124 5.13 -6.73 -5.09
N SER A 125 5.96 -5.72 -5.36
CA SER A 125 5.53 -4.41 -5.84
C SER A 125 6.02 -4.18 -7.26
N MET A 126 5.20 -3.57 -8.11
CA MET A 126 5.53 -3.25 -9.49
C MET A 126 5.33 -1.77 -9.77
N ALA A 127 6.23 -1.12 -10.50
CA ALA A 127 6.04 0.18 -11.09
C ALA A 127 5.79 0.03 -12.59
N ILE A 128 4.76 0.71 -13.11
CA ILE A 128 4.39 0.67 -14.52
C ILE A 128 4.43 2.08 -15.12
N LYS A 129 5.06 2.19 -16.29
CA LYS A 129 5.08 3.39 -17.12
C LYS A 129 4.59 3.04 -18.53
N ILE A 130 3.62 3.79 -19.02
CA ILE A 130 3.06 3.61 -20.37
C ILE A 130 3.59 4.72 -21.26
N GLN A 131 4.01 4.37 -22.47
CA GLN A 131 4.39 5.30 -23.53
C GLN A 131 3.71 4.92 -24.84
N LEU A 132 3.19 5.90 -25.56
CA LEU A 132 2.71 5.69 -26.92
C LEU A 132 3.85 5.97 -27.90
N LYS A 133 4.30 4.95 -28.65
CA LYS A 133 5.35 5.07 -29.66
C LYS A 133 4.80 4.54 -30.98
N GLU A 134 4.82 5.36 -32.03
CA GLU A 134 4.37 4.97 -33.39
C GLU A 134 2.94 4.38 -33.42
N GLY A 135 2.07 4.81 -32.51
CA GLY A 135 0.70 4.30 -32.40
C GLY A 135 0.55 3.01 -31.59
N GLN A 136 1.65 2.42 -31.13
CA GLN A 136 1.67 1.26 -30.24
C GLN A 136 1.87 1.68 -28.78
N ARG A 137 1.24 0.96 -27.84
CA ARG A 137 1.45 1.16 -26.41
C ARG A 137 2.61 0.30 -25.96
N ILE A 138 3.68 0.98 -25.54
CA ILE A 138 4.84 0.36 -24.93
C ILE A 138 4.69 0.49 -23.41
N VAL A 139 4.67 -0.64 -22.74
CA VAL A 139 4.62 -0.72 -21.27
C VAL A 139 6.02 -1.06 -20.77
N GLY A 140 6.55 -0.21 -19.91
CA GLY A 140 7.73 -0.49 -19.10
C GLY A 140 7.29 -0.89 -17.70
N ALA A 141 7.64 -2.09 -17.28
CA ALA A 141 7.38 -2.62 -15.94
C ALA A 141 8.70 -2.87 -15.21
N ALA A 142 8.76 -2.46 -13.95
CA ALA A 142 9.82 -2.81 -13.02
C ALA A 142 9.20 -3.38 -11.76
N PHE A 143 9.69 -4.47 -11.21
CA PHE A 143 9.17 -5.05 -9.97
C PHE A 143 10.29 -5.40 -9.00
N VAL A 144 9.92 -5.45 -7.73
CA VAL A 144 10.80 -5.87 -6.64
C VAL A 144 10.07 -6.95 -5.86
N ASP A 145 10.71 -8.11 -5.76
CA ASP A 145 10.37 -9.16 -4.80
C ASP A 145 11.35 -9.10 -3.64
N VAL A 146 10.88 -8.65 -2.48
CA VAL A 146 11.71 -8.48 -1.28
C VAL A 146 12.14 -9.82 -0.70
N GLN A 147 11.31 -10.86 -0.82
CA GLN A 147 11.63 -12.18 -0.26
C GLN A 147 12.68 -12.89 -1.10
N GLU A 148 12.49 -12.88 -2.42
CA GLU A 148 13.44 -13.46 -3.39
C GLU A 148 14.63 -12.53 -3.68
N LYS A 149 14.67 -11.34 -3.06
CA LYS A 149 15.69 -10.30 -3.26
C LYS A 149 15.95 -10.02 -4.74
N THR A 150 14.87 -10.00 -5.53
CA THR A 150 14.95 -9.91 -6.98
C THR A 150 14.37 -8.59 -7.46
N ILE A 151 15.13 -7.91 -8.31
CA ILE A 151 14.66 -6.75 -9.07
C ILE A 151 14.49 -7.21 -10.52
N GLY A 152 13.28 -7.10 -11.05
CA GLY A 152 12.98 -7.44 -12.44
C GLY A 152 12.57 -6.22 -13.24
N VAL A 153 12.94 -6.19 -14.52
CA VAL A 153 12.50 -5.19 -15.48
C VAL A 153 12.01 -5.87 -16.75
N SER A 154 10.97 -5.31 -17.36
CA SER A 154 10.41 -5.82 -18.61
C SER A 154 9.87 -4.66 -19.44
N GLN A 155 9.99 -4.78 -20.75
CA GLN A 155 9.39 -3.88 -21.71
C GLN A 155 8.65 -4.70 -22.75
N TYR A 156 7.39 -4.38 -23.00
CA TYR A 156 6.56 -5.09 -23.94
C TYR A 156 5.52 -4.17 -24.59
N GLU A 157 5.04 -4.58 -25.76
CA GLU A 157 3.86 -3.99 -26.38
C GLU A 157 2.61 -4.54 -25.71
N ASP A 158 1.60 -3.69 -25.54
CA ASP A 158 0.32 -4.10 -24.99
C ASP A 158 -0.84 -3.58 -25.84
N ASP A 159 -1.98 -4.26 -25.71
CA ASP A 159 -3.20 -3.89 -26.44
C ASP A 159 -4.01 -2.81 -25.71
N ASP A 160 -5.18 -2.46 -26.25
CA ASP A 160 -6.10 -1.49 -25.65
C ASP A 160 -6.66 -1.93 -24.29
N ASN A 161 -6.56 -3.21 -23.95
CA ASN A 161 -7.12 -3.85 -22.76
C ASN A 161 -6.05 -4.20 -21.73
N PHE A 162 -4.77 -3.99 -22.05
CA PHE A 162 -3.62 -4.32 -21.20
C PHE A 162 -3.52 -5.82 -20.85
N SER A 163 -3.83 -6.71 -21.80
CA SER A 163 -3.83 -8.17 -21.56
C SER A 163 -2.47 -8.74 -21.15
N ASN A 164 -1.36 -8.23 -21.68
CA ASN A 164 -0.02 -8.66 -21.26
C ASN A 164 0.28 -8.19 -19.83
N THR A 165 -0.09 -6.96 -19.50
CA THR A 165 0.05 -6.42 -18.15
C THR A 165 -0.81 -7.18 -17.13
N GLU A 166 -2.05 -7.52 -17.46
CA GLU A 166 -2.92 -8.34 -16.60
C GLU A 166 -2.25 -9.68 -16.27
N SER A 167 -1.72 -10.34 -17.29
CA SER A 167 -1.00 -11.61 -17.14
C SER A 167 0.22 -11.46 -16.22
N LEU A 168 1.01 -10.41 -16.41
CA LEU A 168 2.21 -10.15 -15.62
C LEU A 168 1.87 -9.85 -14.14
N LEU A 169 0.84 -9.04 -13.89
CA LEU A 169 0.37 -8.73 -12.53
C LEU A 169 -0.04 -9.99 -11.78
N ILE A 170 -0.80 -10.88 -12.44
CA ILE A 170 -1.30 -12.12 -11.84
C ILE A 170 -0.16 -13.12 -11.61
N GLN A 171 0.68 -13.35 -12.61
CA GLN A 171 1.76 -14.36 -12.56
C GLN A 171 2.80 -14.04 -11.50
N LEU A 172 3.18 -12.78 -11.36
CA LEU A 172 4.12 -12.33 -10.34
C LEU A 172 3.47 -12.11 -8.97
N GLY A 173 2.15 -12.29 -8.86
CA GLY A 173 1.43 -12.14 -7.59
C GLY A 173 1.51 -10.72 -7.01
N ILE A 174 1.59 -9.70 -7.87
CA ILE A 174 1.78 -8.30 -7.48
C ILE A 174 0.70 -7.88 -6.47
N LYS A 175 1.10 -7.23 -5.39
CA LYS A 175 0.20 -6.72 -4.34
C LYS A 175 0.02 -5.22 -4.42
N GLU A 176 0.99 -4.52 -4.99
CA GLU A 176 0.93 -3.09 -5.19
C GLU A 176 1.53 -2.69 -6.54
N CYS A 177 0.78 -1.89 -7.29
CA CYS A 177 1.19 -1.31 -8.55
C CYS A 177 1.35 0.20 -8.40
N ILE A 178 2.53 0.69 -8.69
CA ILE A 178 2.90 2.11 -8.65
C ILE A 178 2.76 2.67 -10.06
N VAL A 179 1.95 3.72 -10.21
CA VAL A 179 1.66 4.34 -11.51
C VAL A 179 1.91 5.83 -11.45
N GLN A 180 2.11 6.44 -12.62
CA GLN A 180 2.23 7.89 -12.72
C GLN A 180 0.92 8.57 -12.32
N GLU A 181 1.05 9.61 -11.49
CA GLU A 181 -0.05 10.47 -11.09
C GLU A 181 -0.62 11.20 -12.33
N ASP A 182 -1.94 11.15 -12.47
CA ASP A 182 -2.67 11.89 -13.49
C ASP A 182 -3.64 12.85 -12.80
N GLU A 183 -3.11 13.98 -12.32
CA GLU A 183 -3.86 14.98 -11.55
C GLU A 183 -5.16 15.41 -12.25
N LYS A 184 -5.16 15.46 -13.59
CA LYS A 184 -6.30 15.90 -14.39
C LYS A 184 -7.23 14.75 -14.80
N ARG A 185 -6.87 13.49 -14.49
CA ARG A 185 -7.61 12.27 -14.89
C ARG A 185 -7.97 12.24 -16.38
N LYS A 186 -7.07 12.75 -17.24
CA LYS A 186 -7.30 12.83 -18.69
C LYS A 186 -6.68 11.68 -19.46
N ASN A 187 -5.78 10.94 -18.84
CA ASN A 187 -5.10 9.82 -19.46
C ASN A 187 -5.98 8.56 -19.33
N ASN A 188 -6.61 8.20 -20.46
CA ASN A 188 -7.47 7.03 -20.55
C ASN A 188 -6.70 5.73 -20.29
N ASP A 189 -5.44 5.65 -20.73
CA ASP A 189 -4.60 4.47 -20.55
C ASP A 189 -4.27 4.25 -19.08
N LEU A 190 -3.90 5.30 -18.34
CA LEU A 190 -3.68 5.21 -16.89
C LEU A 190 -4.97 4.89 -16.13
N THR A 191 -6.12 5.36 -16.60
CA THR A 191 -7.42 5.02 -15.99
C THR A 191 -7.75 3.55 -16.20
N LYS A 192 -7.59 3.03 -17.42
CA LYS A 192 -7.77 1.60 -17.71
C LYS A 192 -6.81 0.72 -16.90
N LEU A 193 -5.54 1.10 -16.80
CA LEU A 193 -4.55 0.38 -16.01
C LEU A 193 -4.94 0.30 -14.53
N ARG A 194 -5.45 1.40 -13.95
CA ARG A 194 -5.95 1.42 -12.56
C ARG A 194 -7.09 0.43 -12.38
N THR A 195 -8.11 0.51 -13.24
CA THR A 195 -9.26 -0.39 -13.18
C THR A 195 -8.86 -1.85 -13.37
N LEU A 196 -7.89 -2.13 -14.25
CA LEU A 196 -7.32 -3.47 -14.42
C LEU A 196 -6.65 -3.95 -13.13
N ALA A 197 -5.72 -3.17 -12.58
CA ALA A 197 -5.00 -3.54 -11.36
C ALA A 197 -5.95 -3.76 -10.17
N GLU A 198 -6.95 -2.89 -9.99
CA GLU A 198 -7.99 -3.05 -8.97
C GLU A 198 -8.80 -4.34 -9.16
N ARG A 199 -9.15 -4.69 -10.40
CA ARG A 199 -9.83 -5.96 -10.73
C ARG A 199 -8.98 -7.18 -10.39
N CYS A 200 -7.66 -7.08 -10.54
CA CYS A 200 -6.71 -8.11 -10.13
C CYS A 200 -6.47 -8.14 -8.59
N GLY A 201 -7.13 -7.28 -7.82
CA GLY A 201 -6.93 -7.17 -6.37
C GLY A 201 -5.61 -6.50 -5.99
N VAL A 202 -5.00 -5.75 -6.90
CA VAL A 202 -3.74 -5.04 -6.72
C VAL A 202 -4.01 -3.61 -6.25
N ILE A 203 -3.33 -3.17 -5.19
CA ILE A 203 -3.42 -1.78 -4.76
C ILE A 203 -2.72 -0.87 -5.77
N VAL A 204 -3.37 0.23 -6.18
CA VAL A 204 -2.74 1.22 -7.08
C VAL A 204 -2.25 2.44 -6.33
N THR A 205 -0.94 2.66 -6.30
CA THR A 205 -0.29 3.81 -5.67
C THR A 205 0.18 4.80 -6.73
N GLU A 206 -0.28 6.04 -6.63
CA GLU A 206 0.09 7.10 -7.57
C GLU A 206 1.32 7.84 -7.08
N GLN A 207 2.25 8.07 -8.00
CA GLN A 207 3.49 8.80 -7.74
C GLN A 207 3.71 9.88 -8.78
N LYS A 208 4.28 11.00 -8.36
CA LYS A 208 4.60 12.12 -9.26
C LYS A 208 5.44 11.64 -10.44
N SER A 209 5.20 12.20 -11.62
CA SER A 209 5.95 11.81 -12.83
C SER A 209 7.47 11.88 -12.67
N LYS A 210 7.96 12.82 -11.85
CA LYS A 210 9.38 12.96 -11.52
C LYS A 210 9.99 11.72 -10.85
N SER A 211 9.20 10.94 -10.10
CA SER A 211 9.64 9.69 -9.48
C SER A 211 9.94 8.58 -10.51
N PHE A 212 9.54 8.75 -11.76
CA PHE A 212 9.78 7.81 -12.88
C PHE A 212 10.92 8.27 -13.81
N GLU A 213 11.74 9.23 -13.38
CA GLU A 213 12.93 9.69 -14.09
C GLU A 213 14.15 8.83 -13.70
N ALA A 214 14.99 8.50 -14.67
CA ALA A 214 16.14 7.59 -14.50
C ALA A 214 17.38 8.25 -13.85
N GLY A 215 17.26 9.44 -13.27
CA GLY A 215 18.40 10.31 -12.95
C GLY A 215 19.48 9.70 -12.05
N SER A 216 19.10 8.88 -11.06
CA SER A 216 20.02 8.21 -10.13
C SER A 216 20.06 6.69 -10.28
N VAL A 217 19.39 6.12 -11.29
CA VAL A 217 19.12 4.67 -11.34
C VAL A 217 20.40 3.85 -11.36
N GLU A 218 21.41 4.24 -12.13
CA GLU A 218 22.68 3.49 -12.23
C GLU A 218 23.42 3.46 -10.88
N GLN A 219 23.45 4.60 -10.18
CA GLN A 219 24.08 4.71 -8.88
C GLN A 219 23.35 3.88 -7.83
N ASP A 220 22.02 3.91 -7.86
CA ASP A 220 21.19 3.17 -6.89
C ASP A 220 21.28 1.66 -7.15
N MET A 221 21.24 1.23 -8.41
CA MET A 221 21.43 -0.18 -8.78
C MET A 221 22.81 -0.71 -8.38
N ALA A 222 23.86 0.10 -8.52
CA ALA A 222 25.21 -0.28 -8.09
C ALA A 222 25.35 -0.44 -6.56
N ARG A 223 24.47 0.19 -5.77
CA ARG A 223 24.42 0.03 -4.31
C ARG A 223 23.57 -1.17 -3.89
N LEU A 224 22.54 -1.47 -4.67
CA LEU A 224 21.56 -2.53 -4.37
C LEU A 224 22.04 -3.92 -4.83
N LEU A 225 22.78 -3.98 -5.94
CA LEU A 225 23.37 -5.20 -6.47
C LEU A 225 24.77 -5.39 -5.86
N ASP A 226 25.06 -6.55 -5.28
CA ASP A 226 26.42 -6.92 -4.88
C ASP A 226 27.06 -7.89 -5.90
N GLU A 227 28.36 -8.16 -5.78
CA GLU A 227 29.10 -9.07 -6.68
C GLU A 227 28.56 -10.53 -6.67
N THR A 228 27.75 -10.90 -5.67
CA THR A 228 27.12 -12.22 -5.54
C THR A 228 25.72 -12.30 -6.18
N HIS A 229 25.12 -11.16 -6.54
CA HIS A 229 23.86 -11.06 -7.29
C HIS A 229 24.10 -10.36 -8.63
N PRO A 230 24.87 -10.98 -9.56
CA PRO A 230 25.13 -10.40 -10.86
C PRO A 230 23.81 -10.16 -11.60
N ALA A 231 23.75 -9.07 -12.37
CA ALA A 231 22.61 -8.77 -13.24
C ALA A 231 22.44 -9.90 -14.27
N THR A 232 21.66 -10.91 -13.93
CA THR A 232 21.23 -11.92 -14.90
C THR A 232 20.10 -11.34 -15.73
N LEU A 233 20.39 -11.04 -16.99
CA LEU A 233 19.37 -10.95 -18.04
C LEU A 233 18.75 -12.34 -18.19
N ARG A 234 17.78 -12.67 -17.34
CA ARG A 234 16.80 -13.70 -17.68
C ARG A 234 15.88 -13.06 -18.70
N GLU A 235 16.28 -13.19 -19.95
CA GLU A 235 15.40 -13.14 -21.09
C GLU A 235 14.15 -13.96 -20.74
N LEU A 236 13.02 -13.29 -20.45
CA LEU A 236 11.69 -13.93 -20.27
C LEU A 236 11.16 -14.44 -21.63
N TYR A 237 12.04 -15.00 -22.47
CA TYR A 237 11.68 -15.76 -23.66
C TYR A 237 11.12 -17.11 -23.18
N GLY A 238 9.82 -17.13 -22.86
CA GLY A 238 9.17 -18.41 -22.55
C GLY A 238 7.76 -18.37 -21.97
N MET A 239 7.16 -17.21 -21.69
CA MET A 239 5.82 -17.16 -21.09
C MET A 239 4.72 -16.59 -21.99
N CYS A 240 4.94 -16.61 -23.30
CA CYS A 240 3.86 -16.60 -24.27
C CYS A 240 3.75 -18.00 -24.90
N ILE A 241 2.52 -18.50 -24.96
CA ILE A 241 2.01 -19.67 -25.71
C ILE A 241 2.03 -21.01 -24.94
N ASN A 242 0.92 -21.29 -24.25
CA ASN A 242 -0.02 -22.33 -24.69
C ASN A 242 -1.43 -22.01 -24.20
#